data_AF-A0A429ZEU7-F1
#
_entry.id   AF-A0A429ZEU7-F1
#
_cell.length_a   1.000
_cell.length_b   1.000
_cell.length_c   1.000
_cell.angle_alpha   90.00
_cell.angle_beta   90.00
_cell.angle_gamma   90.00
#
_symmetry.space_group_name_H-M   'P 1'
#
loop_
_entity.id
_entity.type
_entity.pdbx_description
1 polymer ?
#
loop_
_entity_poly.entity_id
_entity_poly.type
_entity_poly.pdbx_seq_one_letter_code
_entity_poly.pdbx_strand_id
1 'polypeptide(L)'
;MMKQPKLKKVYLMVMFLLIIISIVVNVINFKHKEMINMIILVVFALDSFYTLWKTDDKKDYLKHHFLDFIAIIPFHHAFRLVKFFPLVIQSIQITSIGQRYVLPVFLKLRETGTGKLFNIFLIIFIFLPLPLLWVEPNIKNYEDLIWWEMQTVTTVGYGDIVIQTGLGRFIGGVLMILGVGIISTFTSSLTRVLSHSKKPTHKKADYIIESLLKEKSFSEDDLEIIDAWLKLEQKKKKRNR
;
A
#
# COMPACT_ATOMS: atom_id res chain seq x y z
N MET A 1 12.56 20.21 6.87
CA MET A 1 11.47 19.91 5.90
C MET A 1 12.01 19.72 4.47
N MET A 2 11.82 18.55 3.83
CA MET A 2 12.19 18.38 2.41
C MET A 2 11.11 18.94 1.49
N LYS A 3 11.46 19.95 0.69
CA LYS A 3 10.60 20.78 -0.19
C LYS A 3 10.07 20.08 -1.47
N GLN A 4 10.01 18.75 -1.53
CA GLN A 4 9.62 18.00 -2.74
C GLN A 4 8.52 16.98 -2.42
N PRO A 5 7.23 17.28 -2.65
CA PRO A 5 6.12 16.42 -2.25
C PRO A 5 6.10 15.06 -2.96
N LYS A 6 6.77 14.93 -4.12
CA LYS A 6 6.93 13.66 -4.84
C LYS A 6 8.00 12.76 -4.21
N LEU A 7 9.17 13.30 -3.85
CA LEU A 7 10.22 12.52 -3.17
C LEU A 7 9.75 11.98 -1.82
N LYS A 8 9.02 12.80 -1.05
CA LYS A 8 8.47 12.37 0.25
C LYS A 8 7.51 11.18 0.09
N LYS A 9 6.71 11.15 -0.98
CA LYS A 9 5.80 10.01 -1.27
C LYS A 9 6.57 8.74 -1.61
N VAL A 10 7.57 8.82 -2.49
CA VAL A 10 8.38 7.66 -2.89
C VAL A 10 9.09 7.07 -1.67
N TYR A 11 9.71 7.92 -0.86
CA TYR A 11 10.34 7.50 0.39
C TYR A 11 9.37 6.78 1.34
N LEU A 12 8.17 7.31 1.57
CA LEU A 12 7.17 6.65 2.42
C LEU A 12 6.74 5.28 1.86
N MET A 13 6.64 5.17 0.54
CA MET A 13 6.25 3.92 -0.13
C MET A 13 7.35 2.85 -0.01
N VAL A 14 8.61 3.25 -0.17
CA VAL A 14 9.77 2.36 0.00
C VAL A 14 9.86 1.85 1.44
N MET A 15 9.72 2.74 2.42
CA MET A 15 9.76 2.36 3.84
C MET A 15 8.60 1.43 4.20
N PHE A 16 7.39 1.69 3.70
CA PHE A 16 6.24 0.80 3.88
C PHE A 16 6.47 -0.59 3.29
N LEU A 17 7.06 -0.66 2.08
CA LEU A 17 7.37 -1.92 1.42
C LEU A 17 8.45 -2.72 2.19
N LEU A 18 9.45 -2.04 2.76
CA LEU A 18 10.45 -2.66 3.63
C LEU A 18 9.84 -3.24 4.92
N ILE A 19 8.83 -2.58 5.50
CA ILE A 19 8.10 -3.11 6.65
C ILE A 19 7.36 -4.40 6.28
N ILE A 20 6.66 -4.41 5.13
CA ILE A 20 5.97 -5.61 4.65
C ILE A 20 6.96 -6.75 4.43
N ILE A 21 8.09 -6.48 3.77
CA ILE A 21 9.14 -7.49 3.56
C ILE A 21 9.66 -8.02 4.91
N SER A 22 9.89 -7.16 5.90
CA SER A 22 10.33 -7.59 7.23
C SER A 22 9.33 -8.53 7.91
N ILE A 23 8.03 -8.23 7.82
CA ILE A 23 6.98 -9.09 8.38
C ILE A 23 7.00 -10.45 7.67
N VAL A 24 7.04 -10.46 6.33
CA VAL A 24 7.05 -11.68 5.53
C VAL A 24 8.28 -12.55 5.82
N VAL A 25 9.48 -11.95 5.87
CA VAL A 25 10.75 -12.64 6.16
C VAL A 25 10.78 -13.24 7.56
N ASN A 26 10.10 -12.62 8.52
CA ASN A 26 10.05 -13.12 9.88
C ASN A 26 9.06 -14.29 10.04
N VAL A 27 8.00 -14.31 9.23
CA VAL A 27 7.03 -15.41 9.20
C VAL A 27 7.59 -16.64 8.49
N ILE A 28 8.35 -16.44 7.41
CA ILE A 28 8.91 -17.55 6.63
C ILE A 28 10.28 -17.95 7.20
N ASN A 29 10.45 -19.21 7.58
CA ASN A 29 11.63 -19.66 8.31
C ASN A 29 12.83 -19.94 7.37
N PHE A 30 13.30 -18.92 6.66
CA PHE A 30 14.42 -19.03 5.71
C PHE A 30 15.79 -19.13 6.41
N LYS A 31 16.72 -19.86 5.77
CA LYS A 31 18.12 -20.00 6.22
C LYS A 31 18.85 -18.66 6.43
N HIS A 32 18.47 -17.62 5.68
CA HIS A 32 19.08 -16.29 5.73
C HIS A 32 18.20 -15.21 6.37
N LYS A 33 17.13 -15.60 7.10
CA LYS A 33 16.19 -14.63 7.70
C LYS A 33 16.87 -13.59 8.58
N GLU A 34 17.85 -14.01 9.39
CA GLU A 34 18.56 -13.13 10.32
C GLU A 34 19.40 -12.09 9.57
N MET A 35 20.03 -12.48 8.45
CA MET A 35 20.81 -11.57 7.61
C MET A 35 19.91 -10.51 6.95
N ILE A 36 18.75 -10.92 6.44
CA ILE A 36 17.78 -10.01 5.80
C ILE A 36 17.20 -9.04 6.84
N ASN A 37 16.80 -9.54 8.01
CA ASN A 37 16.33 -8.69 9.10
C ASN A 37 17.40 -7.70 9.58
N MET A 38 18.67 -8.12 9.66
CA MET A 38 19.77 -7.23 10.01
C MET A 38 19.94 -6.10 8.99
N ILE A 39 19.86 -6.39 7.70
CA ILE A 39 19.94 -5.38 6.63
C ILE A 39 18.77 -4.38 6.75
N ILE A 40 17.54 -4.87 6.91
CA ILE A 40 16.36 -4.01 7.05
C ILE A 40 16.45 -3.13 8.31
N LEU A 41 16.92 -3.71 9.41
CA LEU A 41 17.12 -2.99 10.67
C LEU A 41 18.18 -1.90 10.54
N VAL A 42 19.27 -2.14 9.82
CA VAL A 42 20.29 -1.11 9.55
C VAL A 42 19.69 0.05 8.75
N VAL A 43 18.84 -0.24 7.75
CA VAL A 43 18.15 0.80 6.97
C VAL A 43 17.24 1.66 7.86
N PHE A 44 16.43 1.04 8.73
CA PHE A 44 15.59 1.80 9.67
C PHE A 44 16.37 2.57 10.72
N ALA A 45 17.50 2.01 11.18
CA ALA A 45 18.39 2.68 12.12
C ALA A 45 18.97 3.95 11.50
N LEU A 46 19.53 3.86 10.28
CA LEU A 46 20.09 5.00 9.57
C LEU A 46 19.06 6.09 9.32
N ASP A 47 17.83 5.71 8.97
CA ASP A 47 16.73 6.66 8.77
C ASP A 47 16.33 7.40 10.07
N SER A 48 16.25 6.65 11.17
CA SER A 48 15.91 7.21 12.48
C SER A 48 17.00 8.15 12.98
N PHE A 49 18.27 7.79 12.79
CA PHE A 49 19.42 8.67 13.09
C PHE A 49 19.45 9.92 12.20
N TYR A 50 19.20 9.78 10.90
CA TYR A 50 19.11 10.91 9.98
C TYR A 50 18.01 11.89 10.41
N THR A 51 16.86 11.37 10.81
CA THR A 51 15.74 12.20 11.27
C THR A 51 16.03 12.87 12.61
N LEU A 52 16.66 12.16 13.55
CA LEU A 52 17.07 12.72 14.84
C LEU A 52 18.07 13.86 14.68
N TRP A 53 19.06 13.72 13.80
CA TRP A 53 20.04 14.77 13.56
C TRP A 53 19.40 16.03 12.95
N LYS A 54 18.42 15.84 12.07
CA LYS A 54 17.78 16.94 11.34
C LYS A 54 16.70 17.68 12.12
N THR A 55 16.29 17.18 13.28
CA THR A 55 15.21 17.77 14.08
C THR A 55 15.79 18.77 15.08
N ASP A 56 15.22 19.97 15.12
CA ASP A 56 15.73 21.09 15.94
C ASP A 56 15.64 20.80 17.45
N ASP A 57 14.59 20.11 17.91
CA ASP A 57 14.43 19.67 19.30
C ASP A 57 14.58 18.14 19.46
N LYS A 58 15.83 17.72 19.68
CA LYS A 58 16.20 16.31 19.80
C LYS A 58 15.56 15.62 21.00
N LYS A 59 15.31 16.33 22.09
CA LYS A 59 14.78 15.76 23.34
C LYS A 59 13.29 15.45 23.22
N ASP A 60 12.53 16.34 22.59
CA ASP A 60 11.11 16.11 22.33
C ASP A 60 10.89 14.97 21.33
N TYR A 61 11.71 14.92 20.28
CA TYR A 61 11.69 13.82 19.32
C TYR A 61 12.00 12.47 19.97
N LEU A 62 13.02 12.40 20.84
CA LEU A 62 13.37 11.15 21.52
C LEU A 62 12.25 10.64 22.42
N LYS A 63 11.50 11.54 23.08
CA LYS A 63 10.38 11.19 23.96
C LYS A 63 9.19 10.65 23.17
N HIS A 64 8.85 11.26 22.04
CA HIS A 64 7.72 10.84 21.21
C HIS A 64 8.01 9.60 20.37
N HIS A 65 9.29 9.35 20.03
CA HIS A 65 9.72 8.22 19.20
C HIS A 65 10.58 7.20 19.95
N PHE A 66 10.50 7.14 21.28
CA PHE A 66 11.35 6.26 22.09
C PHE A 66 11.23 4.78 21.70
N LEU A 67 10.04 4.35 21.25
CA LEU A 67 9.76 3.00 20.77
C LEU A 67 10.50 2.67 19.47
N ASP A 68 10.74 3.63 18.58
CA ASP A 68 11.54 3.43 17.35
C ASP A 68 13.00 3.09 17.70
N PHE A 69 13.54 3.68 18.77
CA PHE A 69 14.91 3.41 19.23
C PHE A 69 15.03 2.06 19.95
N ILE A 70 14.00 1.65 20.70
CA ILE A 70 13.93 0.30 21.28
C ILE A 70 13.84 -0.77 20.18
N ALA A 71 13.14 -0.47 19.08
CA ALA A 71 13.02 -1.35 17.93
C ALA A 71 14.35 -1.59 17.18
N ILE A 72 15.27 -0.62 17.19
CA ILE A 72 16.57 -0.71 16.52
C ILE A 72 17.55 -1.64 17.25
N ILE A 73 17.35 -1.91 18.53
CA ILE A 73 18.27 -2.76 19.29
C ILE A 73 18.06 -4.22 18.85
N PRO A 74 19.10 -4.92 18.32
CA PRO A 74 19.00 -6.30 17.88
C PRO A 74 18.97 -7.24 19.10
N PHE A 75 17.83 -7.30 19.79
CA PHE A 75 17.61 -8.11 20.99
C PHE A 75 17.65 -9.63 20.73
N HIS A 76 17.82 -10.05 19.47
CA HIS A 76 17.76 -11.44 19.01
C HIS A 76 18.76 -12.41 19.70
N HIS A 77 19.79 -11.91 20.38
CA HIS A 77 20.81 -12.75 21.02
C HIS A 77 20.88 -12.68 22.56
N ALA A 78 20.41 -11.60 23.19
CA ALA A 78 20.64 -11.37 24.62
C ALA A 78 19.65 -12.13 25.53
N PHE A 79 18.45 -12.47 25.04
CA PHE A 79 17.36 -13.00 25.88
C PHE A 79 16.81 -14.35 25.40
N ARG A 80 17.68 -15.31 25.05
CA ARG A 80 17.27 -16.70 24.72
C ARG A 80 16.44 -17.37 25.84
N LEU A 81 16.56 -16.88 27.07
CA LEU A 81 15.84 -17.38 28.24
C LEU A 81 14.35 -17.00 28.27
N VAL A 82 13.92 -16.00 27.49
CA VAL A 82 12.53 -15.49 27.52
C VAL A 82 11.92 -15.62 26.13
N LYS A 83 11.40 -16.81 25.79
CA LYS A 83 10.82 -17.16 24.47
C LYS A 83 9.82 -16.15 23.91
N PHE A 84 9.12 -15.39 24.76
CA PHE A 84 8.09 -14.43 24.36
C PHE A 84 8.61 -13.01 24.15
N PHE A 85 9.82 -12.70 24.62
CA PHE A 85 10.38 -11.35 24.56
C PHE A 85 10.60 -10.85 23.12
N PRO A 86 11.05 -11.68 22.15
CA PRO A 86 11.13 -11.26 20.75
C PRO A 86 9.77 -10.90 20.14
N LEU A 87 8.69 -11.62 20.49
CA LEU A 87 7.33 -11.34 20.01
C LEU A 87 6.78 -10.02 20.58
N VAL A 88 7.05 -9.74 21.85
CA VAL A 88 6.64 -8.49 22.52
C VAL A 88 7.39 -7.30 21.92
N ILE A 89 8.69 -7.44 21.67
CA ILE A 89 9.46 -6.39 20.99
C ILE A 89 8.95 -6.19 19.56
N GLN A 90 8.72 -7.26 18.79
CA GLN A 90 8.22 -7.17 17.41
C GLN A 90 6.84 -6.50 17.33
N SER A 91 5.93 -6.82 18.25
CA SER A 91 4.61 -6.16 18.31
C SER A 91 4.73 -4.66 18.65
N ILE A 92 5.71 -4.28 19.48
CA ILE A 92 6.08 -2.88 19.71
C ILE A 92 6.64 -2.21 18.44
N GLN A 93 7.52 -2.89 17.67
CA GLN A 93 8.08 -2.36 16.42
C GLN A 93 6.99 -2.11 15.37
N ILE A 94 6.09 -3.07 15.18
CA ILE A 94 4.96 -2.97 14.24
C ILE A 94 4.05 -1.80 14.62
N THR A 95 3.83 -1.58 15.92
CA THR A 95 2.97 -0.51 16.42
C THR A 95 3.63 0.87 16.25
N SER A 96 4.91 1.03 16.61
CA SER A 96 5.63 2.31 16.56
C SER A 96 5.96 2.75 15.12
N ILE A 97 6.58 1.85 14.36
CA ILE A 97 6.98 2.11 12.97
C ILE A 97 5.72 2.15 12.08
N GLY A 98 4.72 1.32 12.39
CA GLY A 98 3.42 1.36 11.74
C GLY A 98 2.74 2.72 11.83
N GLN A 99 2.73 3.35 13.01
CA GLN A 99 2.14 4.68 13.17
C GLN A 99 2.87 5.77 12.37
N ARG A 100 4.17 5.63 12.09
CA ARG A 100 4.97 6.64 11.36
C ARG A 100 4.91 6.51 9.85
N TYR A 101 4.85 5.29 9.32
CA TYR A 101 4.88 5.03 7.87
C TYR A 101 3.57 4.46 7.32
N VAL A 102 2.86 3.63 8.09
CA VAL A 102 1.56 3.07 7.68
C VAL A 102 0.48 4.13 7.81
N LEU A 103 0.34 4.80 8.96
CA LEU A 103 -0.74 5.76 9.22
C LEU A 103 -0.84 6.92 8.20
N PRO A 104 0.22 7.63 7.79
CA PRO A 104 0.09 8.72 6.81
C PRO A 104 -0.13 8.22 5.37
N VAL A 105 0.40 7.06 5.00
CA VAL A 105 0.08 6.40 3.72
C VAL A 105 -1.37 5.95 3.72
N PHE A 106 -1.83 5.43 4.86
CA PHE A 106 -3.18 4.97 5.14
C PHE A 106 -4.23 6.09 5.07
N LEU A 107 -3.98 7.19 5.78
CA LEU A 107 -4.83 8.38 5.77
C LEU A 107 -4.84 9.08 4.41
N LYS A 108 -3.76 8.99 3.63
CA LYS A 108 -3.69 9.57 2.28
C LYS A 108 -4.33 8.71 1.20
N LEU A 109 -4.28 7.39 1.36
CA LEU A 109 -5.10 6.43 0.59
C LEU A 109 -6.59 6.62 0.91
N ARG A 110 -6.94 7.00 2.15
CA ARG A 110 -8.32 7.27 2.61
C ARG A 110 -8.97 8.50 1.97
N GLU A 111 -8.18 9.48 1.49
CA GLU A 111 -8.70 10.69 0.79
C GLU A 111 -9.18 10.40 -0.63
N THR A 112 -8.65 9.36 -1.28
CA THR A 112 -9.21 8.82 -2.52
C THR A 112 -10.16 7.68 -2.15
N GLY A 113 -11.47 7.78 -2.40
CA GLY A 113 -12.47 6.80 -1.93
C GLY A 113 -12.13 5.31 -2.18
N THR A 114 -11.24 5.02 -3.14
CA THR A 114 -10.68 3.69 -3.45
C THR A 114 -9.77 3.10 -2.35
N GLY A 115 -9.08 3.90 -1.54
CA GLY A 115 -8.12 3.39 -0.55
C GLY A 115 -8.73 2.85 0.75
N LYS A 116 -9.98 3.21 1.08
CA LYS A 116 -10.71 2.62 2.22
C LYS A 116 -11.01 1.13 1.99
N LEU A 117 -11.46 0.77 0.79
CA LEU A 117 -11.77 -0.60 0.41
C LEU A 117 -10.49 -1.45 0.35
N PHE A 118 -9.40 -0.89 -0.17
CA PHE A 118 -8.10 -1.56 -0.18
C PHE A 118 -7.57 -1.89 1.22
N ASN A 119 -7.86 -1.06 2.23
CA ASN A 119 -7.45 -1.39 3.59
C ASN A 119 -8.22 -2.51 4.24
N ILE A 120 -9.54 -2.40 4.14
CA ILE A 120 -10.46 -3.39 4.69
C ILE A 120 -10.10 -4.73 4.04
N PHE A 121 -9.77 -4.70 2.75
CA PHE A 121 -9.21 -5.82 2.03
C PHE A 121 -7.94 -6.39 2.67
N LEU A 122 -6.90 -5.59 2.89
CA LEU A 122 -5.64 -6.06 3.48
C LEU A 122 -5.82 -6.66 4.87
N ILE A 123 -6.69 -6.06 5.68
CA ILE A 123 -7.07 -6.62 6.99
C ILE A 123 -7.74 -7.98 6.80
N ILE A 124 -8.76 -8.06 5.93
CA ILE A 124 -9.47 -9.32 5.70
C ILE A 124 -8.53 -10.39 5.14
N PHE A 125 -7.64 -10.05 4.19
CA PHE A 125 -6.63 -10.97 3.67
C PHE A 125 -5.75 -11.55 4.79
N ILE A 126 -5.23 -10.72 5.69
CA ILE A 126 -4.38 -11.21 6.78
C ILE A 126 -5.16 -12.05 7.82
N PHE A 127 -6.38 -11.66 8.16
CA PHE A 127 -7.09 -12.23 9.31
C PHE A 127 -8.10 -13.34 8.95
N LEU A 128 -8.74 -13.28 7.78
CA LEU A 128 -9.78 -14.23 7.36
C LEU A 128 -9.28 -15.68 7.21
N PRO A 129 -8.07 -15.96 6.71
CA PRO A 129 -7.58 -17.34 6.55
C PRO A 129 -6.94 -17.90 7.82
N LEU A 130 -6.63 -17.10 8.86
CA LEU A 130 -6.03 -17.60 10.11
C LEU A 130 -6.79 -18.77 10.75
N PRO A 131 -8.13 -18.79 10.80
CA PRO A 131 -8.88 -19.92 11.31
C PRO A 131 -8.55 -21.25 10.63
N LEU A 132 -8.12 -21.23 9.36
CA LEU A 132 -7.76 -22.42 8.59
C LEU A 132 -6.61 -23.21 9.21
N LEU A 133 -5.73 -22.57 10.00
CA LEU A 133 -4.65 -23.25 10.74
C LEU A 133 -5.18 -24.26 11.77
N TRP A 134 -6.39 -24.06 12.29
CA TRP A 134 -7.00 -24.94 13.28
C TRP A 134 -8.05 -25.86 12.70
N VAL A 135 -8.66 -25.49 11.56
CA VAL A 135 -9.74 -26.28 10.97
C VAL A 135 -9.31 -27.14 9.80
N GLU A 136 -8.21 -26.81 9.09
CA GLU A 136 -7.77 -27.58 7.93
C GLU A 136 -6.60 -28.52 8.25
N PRO A 137 -6.74 -29.84 7.98
CA PRO A 137 -5.68 -30.81 8.27
C PRO A 137 -4.46 -30.67 7.35
N ASN A 138 -4.65 -30.11 6.15
CA ASN A 138 -3.57 -29.95 5.16
C ASN A 138 -2.75 -28.67 5.36
N ILE A 139 -3.18 -27.76 6.23
CA ILE A 139 -2.46 -26.54 6.56
C ILE A 139 -1.75 -26.78 7.90
N LYS A 140 -0.46 -27.10 7.87
CA LYS A 140 0.27 -27.53 9.09
C LYS A 140 0.96 -26.37 9.79
N ASN A 141 1.24 -25.29 9.06
CA ASN A 141 1.96 -24.13 9.58
C ASN A 141 1.55 -22.86 8.80
N TYR A 142 2.10 -21.71 9.22
CA TYR A 142 1.83 -20.43 8.57
C TYR A 142 2.36 -20.36 7.13
N GLU A 143 3.39 -21.13 6.79
CA GLU A 143 3.97 -21.15 5.44
C GLU A 143 2.99 -21.79 4.45
N ASP A 144 2.41 -22.94 4.83
CA ASP A 144 1.35 -23.62 4.09
C ASP A 144 0.13 -22.72 3.89
N LEU A 145 -0.26 -21.98 4.95
CA LEU A 145 -1.40 -21.06 4.91
C LEU A 145 -1.18 -19.93 3.89
N ILE A 146 -0.02 -19.26 3.99
CA ILE A 146 0.32 -18.13 3.11
C ILE A 146 0.49 -18.61 1.67
N TRP A 147 1.11 -19.78 1.47
CA TRP A 147 1.25 -20.36 0.15
C TRP A 147 -0.11 -20.66 -0.49
N TRP A 148 -1.01 -21.31 0.27
CA TRP A 148 -2.37 -21.59 -0.16
C TRP A 148 -3.18 -20.31 -0.47
N GLU A 149 -3.10 -19.32 0.40
CA GLU A 149 -3.78 -18.03 0.22
C GLU A 149 -3.26 -17.32 -1.03
N MET A 150 -1.94 -17.25 -1.23
CA MET A 150 -1.32 -16.58 -2.36
C MET A 150 -1.75 -17.21 -3.68
N GLN A 151 -1.69 -18.54 -3.82
CA GLN A 151 -2.12 -19.21 -5.06
C GLN A 151 -3.63 -19.07 -5.31
N THR A 152 -4.44 -18.94 -4.26
CA THR A 152 -5.89 -18.78 -4.36
C THR A 152 -6.26 -17.37 -4.80
N VAL A 153 -5.72 -16.34 -4.15
CA VAL A 153 -6.03 -14.93 -4.46
C VAL A 153 -5.47 -14.49 -5.80
N THR A 154 -4.32 -15.03 -6.20
CA THR A 154 -3.74 -14.82 -7.54
C THR A 154 -4.40 -15.67 -8.63
N THR A 155 -5.37 -16.51 -8.26
CA THR A 155 -6.08 -17.44 -9.18
C THR A 155 -5.18 -18.45 -9.89
N VAL A 156 -3.99 -18.73 -9.35
CA VAL A 156 -3.05 -19.72 -9.91
C VAL A 156 -3.52 -21.14 -9.59
N GLY A 157 -3.82 -21.42 -8.32
CA GLY A 157 -4.42 -22.69 -7.88
C GLY A 157 -3.67 -23.96 -8.32
N TYR A 158 -2.42 -24.13 -7.89
CA TYR A 158 -1.63 -25.36 -8.13
C TYR A 158 -2.32 -26.63 -7.62
N GLY A 159 -3.12 -26.52 -6.56
CA GLY A 159 -3.92 -27.64 -6.02
C GLY A 159 -3.11 -28.63 -5.18
N ASP A 160 -1.91 -28.25 -4.77
CA ASP A 160 -1.04 -29.00 -3.86
C ASP A 160 -1.52 -28.97 -2.41
N ILE A 161 -2.13 -27.85 -1.99
CA ILE A 161 -2.84 -27.70 -0.72
C ILE A 161 -4.31 -27.43 -1.03
N VAL A 162 -5.20 -28.30 -0.53
CA VAL A 162 -6.64 -28.21 -0.77
C VAL A 162 -7.40 -28.19 0.55
N ILE A 163 -8.35 -27.26 0.63
CA ILE A 163 -9.26 -27.06 1.75
C ILE A 163 -10.38 -28.10 1.69
N GLN A 164 -10.47 -28.93 2.73
CA GLN A 164 -11.37 -30.08 2.76
C GLN A 164 -12.58 -29.84 3.65
N THR A 165 -12.46 -29.06 4.73
CA THR A 165 -13.55 -28.89 5.70
C THR A 165 -14.62 -27.94 5.19
N GLY A 166 -15.87 -28.14 5.67
CA GLY A 166 -16.99 -27.28 5.29
C GLY A 166 -16.76 -25.81 5.68
N LEU A 167 -16.25 -25.57 6.89
CA LEU A 167 -15.94 -24.23 7.36
C LEU A 167 -14.77 -23.61 6.59
N GLY A 168 -13.73 -24.40 6.31
CA GLY A 168 -12.62 -23.91 5.51
C GLY A 168 -13.04 -23.56 4.09
N ARG A 169 -13.89 -24.36 3.45
CA ARG A 169 -14.42 -24.07 2.10
C ARG A 169 -15.24 -22.78 2.07
N PHE A 170 -16.01 -22.50 3.12
CA PHE A 170 -16.71 -21.23 3.25
C PHE A 170 -15.72 -20.05 3.32
N ILE A 171 -14.71 -20.14 4.19
CA ILE A 171 -13.65 -19.14 4.32
C ILE A 171 -12.93 -18.93 2.98
N GLY A 172 -12.54 -20.02 2.31
CA GLY A 172 -11.87 -19.98 1.02
C GLY A 172 -12.74 -19.41 -0.09
N GLY A 173 -14.04 -19.71 -0.11
CA GLY A 173 -14.99 -19.11 -1.06
C GLY A 173 -15.08 -17.60 -0.90
N VAL A 174 -15.16 -17.10 0.35
CA VAL A 174 -15.13 -15.66 0.64
C VAL A 174 -13.79 -15.05 0.16
N LEU A 175 -12.67 -15.72 0.46
CA LEU A 175 -11.34 -15.27 0.06
C LEU A 175 -11.16 -15.19 -1.47
N MET A 176 -11.73 -16.14 -2.23
CA MET A 176 -11.70 -16.13 -3.70
C MET A 176 -12.44 -14.93 -4.30
N ILE A 177 -13.67 -14.65 -3.83
CA ILE A 177 -14.47 -13.49 -4.27
C ILE A 177 -13.69 -12.20 -4.01
N LEU A 178 -13.11 -12.11 -2.82
CA LEU A 178 -12.28 -11.02 -2.39
C LEU A 178 -11.04 -10.85 -3.29
N GLY A 179 -10.31 -11.93 -3.57
CA GLY A 179 -9.11 -11.89 -4.42
C GLY A 179 -9.35 -11.30 -5.80
N VAL A 180 -10.43 -11.74 -6.48
CA VAL A 180 -10.85 -11.17 -7.78
C VAL A 180 -11.17 -9.68 -7.67
N GLY A 181 -11.78 -9.25 -6.55
CA GLY A 181 -12.04 -7.85 -6.25
C GLY A 181 -10.77 -6.98 -6.17
N ILE A 182 -9.67 -7.49 -5.59
CA ILE A 182 -8.39 -6.77 -5.57
C ILE A 182 -7.86 -6.59 -6.98
N ILE A 183 -7.77 -7.70 -7.73
CA ILE A 183 -7.14 -7.68 -9.05
C ILE A 183 -7.89 -6.71 -9.97
N SER A 184 -9.22 -6.70 -9.86
CA SER A 184 -10.11 -5.77 -10.56
C SER A 184 -9.86 -4.31 -10.17
N THR A 185 -9.79 -4.02 -8.87
CA THR A 185 -9.55 -2.65 -8.38
C THR A 185 -8.14 -2.14 -8.70
N PHE A 186 -7.12 -3.01 -8.62
CA PHE A 186 -5.76 -2.73 -9.05
C PHE A 186 -5.71 -2.40 -10.54
N THR A 187 -6.32 -3.25 -11.37
CA THR A 187 -6.40 -3.05 -12.83
C THR A 187 -7.13 -1.76 -13.18
N SER A 188 -8.23 -1.45 -12.50
CA SER A 188 -8.97 -0.18 -12.69
C SER A 188 -8.13 1.04 -12.32
N SER A 189 -7.41 0.98 -11.20
CA SER A 189 -6.51 2.05 -10.76
C SER A 189 -5.37 2.27 -11.76
N LEU A 190 -4.72 1.19 -12.21
CA LEU A 190 -3.67 1.23 -13.21
C LEU A 190 -4.18 1.82 -14.52
N THR A 191 -5.35 1.36 -14.99
CA THR A 191 -6.00 1.87 -16.20
C THR A 191 -6.30 3.37 -16.10
N ARG A 192 -6.77 3.84 -14.94
CA ARG A 192 -7.03 5.26 -14.69
C ARG A 192 -5.76 6.10 -14.79
N VAL A 193 -4.64 5.62 -14.24
CA VAL A 193 -3.33 6.29 -14.32
C VAL A 193 -2.84 6.33 -15.76
N LEU A 194 -2.92 5.21 -16.48
CA LEU A 194 -2.51 5.14 -17.89
C LEU A 194 -3.40 6.00 -18.80
N SER A 195 -4.69 6.08 -18.49
CA SER A 195 -5.66 6.87 -19.25
C SER A 195 -5.55 8.37 -18.96
N HIS A 196 -5.15 8.77 -17.75
CA HIS A 196 -4.86 10.17 -17.41
C HIS A 196 -3.66 10.76 -18.18
N SER A 197 -2.80 9.92 -18.77
CA SER A 197 -1.70 10.37 -19.63
C SER A 197 -2.12 10.66 -21.08
N LYS A 198 -3.35 10.32 -21.48
CA LYS A 198 -3.88 10.74 -22.79
C LYS A 198 -4.52 12.12 -22.64
N LYS A 199 -3.76 13.18 -22.92
CA LYS A 199 -4.35 14.49 -23.25
C LYS A 199 -5.36 14.26 -24.39
N PRO A 200 -6.54 14.92 -24.41
CA PRO A 200 -7.43 14.83 -25.56
C PRO A 200 -6.62 15.19 -26.81
N THR A 201 -6.43 14.22 -27.69
CA THR A 201 -5.71 14.42 -28.94
C THR A 201 -6.50 15.43 -29.77
N HIS A 202 -5.84 16.40 -30.41
CA HIS A 202 -6.50 17.41 -31.26
C HIS A 202 -7.57 16.78 -32.17
N LYS A 203 -7.25 15.66 -32.83
CA LYS A 203 -8.19 14.89 -33.67
C LYS A 203 -9.53 14.53 -33.01
N LYS A 204 -9.56 14.26 -31.71
CA LYS A 204 -10.78 13.90 -30.98
C LYS A 204 -11.61 15.14 -30.62
N ALA A 205 -10.95 16.27 -30.39
CA ALA A 205 -11.61 17.57 -30.21
C ALA A 205 -12.17 18.06 -31.55
N ASP A 206 -11.38 17.97 -32.62
CA ASP A 206 -11.78 18.36 -33.98
C ASP A 206 -13.01 17.56 -34.45
N TYR A 207 -13.04 16.24 -34.20
CA TYR A 207 -14.21 15.39 -34.48
C TYR A 207 -15.47 15.79 -33.70
N ILE A 208 -15.33 16.17 -32.43
CA ILE A 208 -16.47 16.64 -31.62
C ILE A 208 -16.97 17.99 -32.15
N ILE A 209 -16.08 18.92 -32.48
CA ILE A 209 -16.45 20.21 -33.07
C ILE A 209 -17.14 20.01 -34.42
N GLU A 210 -16.60 19.17 -35.28
CA GLU A 210 -17.17 18.89 -36.60
C GLU A 210 -18.54 18.20 -36.52
N SER A 211 -18.74 17.28 -35.57
CA SER A 211 -20.05 16.66 -35.32
C SER A 211 -21.08 17.65 -34.75
N LEU A 212 -20.67 18.56 -33.85
CA LEU A 212 -21.53 19.62 -33.31
C LEU A 212 -21.95 20.63 -34.39
N LEU A 213 -21.04 21.00 -35.28
CA LEU A 213 -21.30 21.86 -36.44
C LEU A 213 -22.26 21.20 -37.43
N LYS A 214 -22.10 19.89 -37.66
CA LYS A 214 -22.92 19.13 -38.63
C LYS A 214 -24.36 18.95 -38.16
N GLU A 215 -24.60 18.93 -36.86
CA GLU A 215 -25.94 18.84 -36.26
C GLU A 215 -26.67 20.20 -36.21
N LYS A 216 -26.07 21.29 -36.73
CA LYS A 216 -26.64 22.66 -36.74
C LYS A 216 -27.02 23.20 -35.35
N SER A 217 -26.47 22.61 -34.29
CA SER A 217 -26.84 22.93 -32.90
C SER A 217 -26.11 24.16 -32.34
N PHE A 218 -25.04 24.62 -33.01
CA PHE A 218 -24.24 25.79 -32.62
C PHE A 218 -24.00 26.69 -33.85
N SER A 219 -24.19 28.00 -33.68
CA SER A 219 -23.81 29.04 -34.65
C SER A 219 -22.30 29.33 -34.59
N GLU A 220 -21.72 29.93 -35.63
CA GLU A 220 -20.33 30.42 -35.58
C GLU A 220 -20.11 31.41 -34.42
N ASP A 221 -21.13 32.22 -34.11
CA ASP A 221 -21.12 33.16 -32.98
C ASP A 221 -20.97 32.45 -31.62
N ASP A 222 -21.59 31.28 -31.45
CA ASP A 222 -21.51 30.52 -30.20
C ASP A 222 -20.10 29.96 -29.97
N LEU A 223 -19.40 29.62 -31.06
CA LEU A 223 -18.01 29.17 -31.01
C LEU A 223 -17.05 30.31 -30.65
N GLU A 224 -17.30 31.52 -31.15
CA GLU A 224 -16.52 32.70 -30.75
C GLU A 224 -16.67 33.01 -29.26
N ILE A 225 -17.89 32.89 -28.72
CA ILE A 225 -18.15 33.08 -27.29
C ILE A 225 -17.37 32.05 -26.45
N ILE A 226 -17.35 30.78 -26.89
CA ILE A 226 -16.59 29.72 -26.22
C ILE A 226 -15.08 29.98 -26.27
N ASP A 227 -14.54 30.44 -27.41
CA ASP A 227 -13.11 30.78 -27.54
C ASP A 227 -12.73 31.99 -26.68
N ALA A 228 -13.58 33.02 -26.65
CA ALA A 228 -13.40 34.18 -25.79
C ALA A 228 -13.39 33.78 -24.30
N TRP A 229 -14.32 32.92 -23.88
CA TRP A 229 -14.38 32.39 -22.52
C TRP A 229 -13.13 31.56 -22.17
N LEU A 230 -12.67 30.69 -23.07
CA LEU A 230 -11.46 29.89 -22.87
C LEU A 230 -10.21 30.76 -22.68
N LYS A 231 -10.06 31.83 -23.47
CA LYS A 231 -8.97 32.80 -23.34
C LYS A 231 -8.97 33.48 -21.97
N LEU A 232 -10.15 33.84 -21.45
CA LEU A 232 -10.29 34.43 -20.11
C LEU A 232 -9.92 33.43 -19.00
N GLU A 233 -10.37 32.18 -19.12
CA GLU A 233 -10.12 31.12 -18.14
C GLU A 233 -8.62 30.79 -18.04
N GLN A 234 -7.92 30.73 -19.19
CA GLN A 234 -6.47 30.54 -19.25
C GLN A 234 -5.71 31.69 -18.60
N LYS A 235 -6.19 32.93 -18.77
CA LYS A 235 -5.60 34.13 -18.16
C LYS A 235 -5.77 34.12 -16.64
N LYS A 236 -6.94 33.69 -16.13
CA LYS A 236 -7.18 33.46 -14.68
C LYS A 236 -6.24 32.39 -14.10
N LYS A 237 -6.09 31.25 -14.79
CA LYS A 237 -5.19 30.16 -14.34
C LYS A 237 -3.71 30.57 -14.31
N LYS A 238 -3.26 31.44 -15.21
CA LYS A 238 -1.89 32.00 -15.17
C LYS A 238 -1.68 33.02 -14.05
N ARG A 239 -2.72 33.70 -13.58
CA ARG A 239 -2.65 34.70 -12.50
C ARG A 239 -2.64 34.09 -11.09
N ASN A 240 -3.14 32.86 -10.95
CA ASN A 240 -3.23 32.13 -9.68
C ASN A 240 -2.16 31.03 -9.52
N ARG A 241 -1.11 31.03 -10.34
CA ARG A 241 0.09 30.20 -10.20
C ARG A 241 1.28 31.09 -9.87
#